data_AF-A0A945EV04-F1
#
_entry.id   AF-A0A945EV04-F1
#
_cell.length_a   1.000
_cell.length_b   1.000
_cell.length_c   1.000
_cell.angle_alpha   90.00
_cell.angle_beta   90.00
_cell.angle_gamma   90.00
#
_symmetry.space_group_name_H-M   'P 1'
#
loop_
_entity.id
_entity.type
_entity.pdbx_description
1 polymer ?
#
loop_
_entity_poly.entity_id
_entity_poly.type
_entity_poly.pdbx_seq_one_letter_code
_entity_poly.pdbx_strand_id
1 'polypeptide(L)'
;MKRAGIWRLMLLIGIPFLLANCGGRFIDWGRCQFNQGCPLPNNYDCVQEYIRSVRVYDQFTTMGIFNALWLAPAVREASLDMKVIKFAMPDQDKNLALKTIEKDTQQYISFYILAHQPRWMGTIFGKPDAEWNLLLDVNGVKHKPLEVKKIDVEDLDMTYAGYFGERLNRHKTIFFVRFAATEPGGESLFTPETDSITLCIRALKRQVALSWQLCNGPEQILLPFTPCGGGCNESGTRNCGPCQLCPATDCGREAGLSI
;
A
#
# COMPACT_ATOMS: atom_id res chain seq x y z
N MET A 1 67.17 -10.08 12.70
CA MET A 1 66.15 -10.09 11.62
C MET A 1 64.78 -10.33 12.23
N LYS A 2 63.85 -9.35 12.16
CA LYS A 2 62.37 -9.45 12.45
C LYS A 2 61.67 -8.08 12.65
N ARG A 3 62.31 -6.93 12.38
CA ARG A 3 61.67 -5.59 12.49
C ARG A 3 60.82 -5.17 11.28
N ALA A 4 60.93 -5.86 10.13
CA ALA A 4 60.22 -5.48 8.90
C ALA A 4 58.70 -5.78 8.92
N GLY A 5 58.21 -6.62 9.84
CA GLY A 5 56.79 -7.01 9.91
C GLY A 5 55.88 -5.97 10.58
N ILE A 6 56.39 -5.26 11.59
CA ILE A 6 55.58 -4.35 12.42
C ILE A 6 55.15 -3.10 11.63
N TRP A 7 56.00 -2.58 10.75
CA TRP A 7 55.70 -1.38 9.97
C TRP A 7 54.63 -1.63 8.89
N ARG A 8 54.61 -2.83 8.29
CA ARG A 8 53.55 -3.24 7.35
C ARG A 8 52.20 -3.38 8.03
N LEU A 9 52.18 -3.90 9.27
CA LEU A 9 50.96 -4.00 10.07
C LEU A 9 50.42 -2.61 10.46
N MET A 10 51.30 -1.69 10.87
CA MET A 10 50.93 -0.30 11.19
C MET A 10 50.35 0.45 9.98
N LEU A 11 50.90 0.25 8.77
CA LEU A 11 50.36 0.84 7.54
C LEU A 11 48.98 0.27 7.17
N LEU A 12 48.81 -1.05 7.25
CA LEU A 12 47.53 -1.70 6.94
C LEU A 12 46.42 -1.32 7.93
N ILE A 13 46.77 -1.05 9.19
CA ILE A 13 45.81 -0.59 10.21
C ILE A 13 45.57 0.93 10.11
N GLY A 14 46.58 1.74 9.76
CA GLY A 14 46.47 3.20 9.71
C GLY A 14 45.72 3.75 8.49
N ILE A 15 45.83 3.11 7.32
CA ILE A 15 45.16 3.55 6.07
C ILE A 15 43.62 3.58 6.20
N PRO A 16 42.95 2.56 6.79
CA PRO A 16 41.50 2.61 7.03
C PRO A 16 41.06 3.80 7.89
N PHE A 17 41.84 4.19 8.91
CA PHE A 17 41.51 5.34 9.76
C PHE A 17 41.69 6.68 9.06
N LEU A 18 42.67 6.79 8.14
CA LEU A 18 42.83 7.97 7.29
C LEU A 18 41.73 8.06 6.22
N LEU A 19 41.19 6.93 5.76
CA LEU A 19 40.08 6.88 4.81
C LEU A 19 38.70 7.02 5.47
N ALA A 20 38.57 6.75 6.76
CA ALA A 20 37.31 6.87 7.50
C ALA A 20 36.72 8.28 7.48
N ASN A 21 37.56 9.32 7.32
CA ASN A 21 37.11 10.71 7.21
C ASN A 21 36.91 11.21 5.76
N CYS A 22 37.22 10.37 4.75
CA CYS A 22 36.99 10.70 3.33
C CYS A 22 35.66 10.15 2.77
N GLY A 23 34.99 9.25 3.50
CA GLY A 23 33.77 8.58 3.02
C GLY A 23 32.59 9.52 2.78
N GLY A 24 32.38 10.52 3.64
CA GLY A 24 31.28 11.49 3.47
C GLY A 24 31.51 12.47 2.32
N ARG A 25 32.74 12.99 2.19
CA ARG A 25 33.07 14.06 1.23
C ARG A 25 32.90 13.64 -0.22
N PHE A 26 33.20 12.39 -0.58
CA PHE A 26 32.97 11.88 -1.94
C PHE A 26 31.49 11.64 -2.25
N ILE A 27 30.72 11.15 -1.28
CA ILE A 27 29.27 10.93 -1.44
C ILE A 27 28.56 12.29 -1.57
N ASP A 28 28.91 13.25 -0.72
CA ASP A 28 28.33 14.60 -0.77
C ASP A 28 28.78 15.36 -2.02
N TRP A 29 30.04 15.25 -2.43
CA TRP A 29 30.51 15.79 -3.71
C TRP A 29 29.77 15.16 -4.89
N GLY A 30 29.57 13.84 -4.89
CA GLY A 30 28.78 13.13 -5.90
C GLY A 30 27.31 13.59 -5.91
N ARG A 31 26.71 13.86 -4.75
CA ARG A 31 25.37 14.45 -4.64
C ARG A 31 25.29 15.85 -5.23
N CYS A 32 26.34 16.65 -5.08
CA CYS A 32 26.39 18.00 -5.64
C CYS A 32 26.70 18.02 -7.15
N GLN A 33 27.49 17.08 -7.66
CA GLN A 33 27.92 17.07 -9.06
C GLN A 33 26.98 16.32 -10.00
N PHE A 34 26.39 15.22 -9.53
CA PHE A 34 25.42 14.48 -10.32
C PHE A 34 24.02 15.03 -10.04
N ASN A 35 23.23 15.23 -11.11
CA ASN A 35 21.81 15.56 -10.97
C ASN A 35 21.07 14.33 -10.39
N GLN A 36 21.12 14.19 -9.08
CA GLN A 36 20.31 13.25 -8.33
C GLN A 36 18.95 13.93 -8.22
N GLY A 37 18.02 13.56 -9.11
CA GLY A 37 16.71 14.20 -9.20
C GLY A 37 16.03 14.35 -7.83
N CYS A 38 15.09 15.30 -7.74
CA CYS A 38 14.41 15.59 -6.48
C CYS A 38 13.74 14.33 -5.91
N PRO A 39 13.78 14.14 -4.57
CA PRO A 39 13.02 13.06 -3.94
C PRO A 39 11.55 13.23 -4.29
N LEU A 40 10.95 12.17 -4.82
CA LEU A 40 9.52 12.15 -5.12
C LEU A 40 8.74 12.04 -3.80
N PRO A 41 7.56 12.69 -3.69
CA PRO A 41 6.71 12.52 -2.53
C PRO A 41 6.38 11.04 -2.36
N ASN A 42 6.68 10.47 -1.19
CA ASN A 42 6.49 9.05 -0.95
C ASN A 42 5.09 8.77 -0.38
N ASN A 43 4.11 8.53 -1.25
CA ASN A 43 2.76 8.13 -0.82
C ASN A 43 2.69 6.64 -0.41
N TYR A 44 3.81 5.92 -0.41
CA TYR A 44 3.85 4.49 -0.13
C TYR A 44 3.30 4.14 1.24
N ASP A 45 3.68 4.91 2.27
CA ASP A 45 3.34 4.61 3.66
C ASP A 45 1.83 4.69 3.89
N CYS A 46 1.16 5.71 3.34
CA CYS A 46 -0.29 5.84 3.37
C CYS A 46 -0.99 4.67 2.66
N VAL A 47 -0.46 4.20 1.52
CA VAL A 47 -1.05 3.09 0.77
C VAL A 47 -0.89 1.75 1.49
N GLN A 48 0.14 1.57 2.32
CA GLN A 48 0.31 0.34 3.10
C GLN A 48 -0.88 0.09 4.04
N GLU A 49 -1.55 1.15 4.52
CA GLU A 49 -2.74 1.02 5.36
C GLU A 49 -3.94 0.42 4.62
N TYR A 50 -3.97 0.50 3.29
CA TYR A 50 -4.98 -0.10 2.43
C TYR A 50 -4.65 -1.54 2.01
N ILE A 51 -3.46 -2.04 2.38
CA ILE A 51 -3.06 -3.42 2.14
C ILE A 51 -3.37 -4.25 3.38
N ARG A 52 -4.13 -5.32 3.19
CA ARG A 52 -4.41 -6.32 4.23
C ARG A 52 -3.93 -7.68 3.75
N SER A 53 -3.31 -8.42 4.66
CA SER A 53 -2.71 -9.72 4.35
C SER A 53 -3.22 -10.78 5.31
N VAL A 54 -3.52 -11.96 4.80
CA VAL A 54 -3.91 -13.11 5.62
C VAL A 54 -3.28 -14.39 5.06
N ARG A 55 -2.90 -15.29 5.96
CA ARG A 55 -2.43 -16.64 5.63
C ARG A 55 -3.39 -17.63 6.25
N VAL A 56 -3.87 -18.57 5.45
CA VAL A 56 -4.79 -19.63 5.89
C VAL A 56 -4.02 -20.92 5.97
N TYR A 57 -4.09 -21.57 7.13
CA TYR A 57 -3.46 -22.86 7.38
C TYR A 57 -4.51 -23.93 7.65
N ASP A 58 -4.18 -25.16 7.28
CA ASP A 58 -4.87 -26.37 7.70
C ASP A 58 -3.84 -27.29 8.39
N GLN A 59 -3.85 -27.28 9.72
CA GLN A 59 -2.86 -27.93 10.57
C GLN A 59 -1.43 -27.45 10.26
N PHE A 60 -0.71 -28.16 9.39
CA PHE A 60 0.67 -27.86 8.99
C PHE A 60 0.80 -27.41 7.53
N THR A 61 -0.30 -27.35 6.79
CA THR A 61 -0.30 -27.02 5.36
C THR A 61 -0.84 -25.61 5.14
N THR A 62 -0.11 -24.80 4.38
CA THR A 62 -0.62 -23.49 3.94
C THR A 62 -1.66 -23.68 2.84
N MET A 63 -2.91 -23.36 3.14
CA MET A 63 -4.02 -23.45 2.19
C MET A 63 -4.06 -22.26 1.24
N GLY A 64 -3.71 -21.07 1.73
CA GLY A 64 -3.69 -19.87 0.91
C GLY A 64 -2.97 -18.71 1.56
N ILE A 65 -2.35 -17.86 0.75
CA ILE A 65 -1.81 -16.56 1.19
C ILE A 65 -2.47 -15.49 0.33
N PHE A 66 -3.19 -14.59 0.97
CA PHE A 66 -3.95 -13.53 0.30
C PHE A 66 -3.45 -12.17 0.77
N ASN A 67 -3.23 -11.25 -0.18
CA ASN A 67 -2.87 -9.87 0.08
C ASN A 67 -3.81 -9.03 -0.77
N ALA A 68 -4.72 -8.29 -0.16
CA ALA A 68 -5.66 -7.44 -0.87
C ALA A 68 -5.25 -5.98 -0.69
N LEU A 69 -5.14 -5.26 -1.80
CA LEU A 69 -5.08 -3.82 -1.86
C LEU A 69 -6.46 -3.31 -2.24
N TRP A 70 -7.09 -2.55 -1.34
CA TRP A 70 -8.32 -1.85 -1.65
C TRP A 70 -8.02 -0.60 -2.48
N LEU A 71 -8.66 -0.47 -3.65
CA LEU A 71 -8.54 0.70 -4.52
C LEU A 71 -9.48 1.81 -4.09
N ALA A 72 -9.33 2.27 -2.84
CA ALA A 72 -10.00 3.44 -2.33
C ALA A 72 -9.66 4.71 -3.16
N PRO A 73 -10.49 5.77 -3.11
CA PRO A 73 -10.21 7.03 -3.80
C PRO A 73 -8.78 7.53 -3.57
N ALA A 74 -8.34 7.54 -2.31
CA ALA A 74 -7.00 7.92 -1.88
C ALA A 74 -5.87 7.16 -2.60
N VAL A 75 -6.01 5.83 -2.74
CA VAL A 75 -5.01 4.98 -3.38
C VAL A 75 -4.95 5.27 -4.89
N ARG A 76 -6.11 5.51 -5.50
CA ARG A 76 -6.21 5.82 -6.94
C ARG A 76 -5.65 7.20 -7.25
N GLU A 77 -5.95 8.19 -6.42
CA GLU A 77 -5.38 9.55 -6.52
C GLU A 77 -3.86 9.53 -6.34
N ALA A 78 -3.36 8.84 -5.31
CA ALA A 78 -1.92 8.66 -5.11
C ALA A 78 -1.26 7.97 -6.31
N SER A 79 -1.93 7.01 -6.95
CA SER A 79 -1.43 6.38 -8.17
C SER A 79 -1.44 7.34 -9.37
N LEU A 80 -2.46 8.20 -9.48
CA LEU A 80 -2.53 9.21 -10.53
C LEU A 80 -1.44 10.26 -10.38
N ASP A 81 -1.19 10.75 -9.17
CA ASP A 81 -0.10 11.71 -8.91
C ASP A 81 1.26 11.16 -9.33
N MET A 82 1.53 9.89 -9.05
CA MET A 82 2.74 9.22 -9.53
C MET A 82 2.82 9.18 -11.06
N LYS A 83 1.70 8.96 -11.74
CA LYS A 83 1.65 9.00 -13.21
C LYS A 83 1.87 10.40 -13.76
N VAL A 84 1.25 11.41 -13.15
CA VAL A 84 1.38 12.81 -13.55
C VAL A 84 2.84 13.22 -13.48
N ILE A 85 3.52 12.89 -12.38
CA ILE A 85 4.95 13.19 -12.23
C ILE A 85 5.79 12.39 -13.23
N LYS A 86 5.53 11.08 -13.38
CA LYS A 86 6.30 10.20 -14.27
C LYS A 86 6.22 10.60 -15.74
N PHE A 87 5.06 11.07 -16.20
CA PHE A 87 4.79 11.39 -17.60
C PHE A 87 4.71 12.89 -17.88
N ALA A 88 4.99 13.74 -16.89
CA ALA A 88 4.84 15.20 -16.98
C ALA A 88 3.47 15.61 -17.57
N MET A 89 2.41 14.98 -17.05
CA MET A 89 1.04 15.16 -17.57
C MET A 89 0.55 16.60 -17.31
N PRO A 90 -0.10 17.26 -18.29
CA PRO A 90 -0.71 18.57 -18.08
C PRO A 90 -1.83 18.54 -17.02
N ASP A 91 -2.05 19.67 -16.33
CA ASP A 91 -3.08 19.78 -15.28
C ASP A 91 -4.49 19.48 -15.80
N GLN A 92 -4.77 19.84 -17.05
CA GLN A 92 -6.06 19.55 -17.68
C GLN A 92 -6.32 18.03 -17.76
N ASP A 93 -5.32 17.25 -18.14
CA ASP A 93 -5.42 15.80 -18.27
C ASP A 93 -5.49 15.13 -16.89
N LYS A 94 -4.74 15.64 -15.90
CA LYS A 94 -4.88 15.23 -14.50
C LYS A 94 -6.31 15.39 -14.01
N ASN A 95 -6.93 16.55 -14.24
CA ASN A 95 -8.30 16.83 -13.81
C ASN A 95 -9.34 15.93 -14.50
N LEU A 96 -9.13 15.59 -15.78
CA LEU A 96 -9.99 14.64 -16.50
C LEU A 96 -9.84 13.21 -15.96
N ALA A 97 -8.62 12.80 -15.64
CA ALA A 97 -8.35 11.51 -15.01
C ALA A 97 -8.98 11.42 -13.61
N LEU A 98 -8.91 12.48 -12.80
CA LEU A 98 -9.57 12.53 -11.48
C LEU A 98 -11.08 12.34 -11.60
N LYS A 99 -11.76 13.06 -12.50
CA LYS A 99 -13.20 12.89 -12.75
C LYS A 99 -13.57 11.47 -13.17
N THR A 100 -12.68 10.82 -13.93
CA THR A 100 -12.87 9.42 -14.36
C THR A 100 -12.73 8.46 -13.17
N ILE A 101 -11.76 8.70 -12.28
CA ILE A 101 -11.57 7.95 -11.04
C ILE A 101 -12.77 8.11 -10.11
N GLU A 102 -13.27 9.33 -9.92
CA GLU A 102 -14.46 9.62 -9.11
C GLU A 102 -15.68 8.85 -9.62
N LYS A 103 -15.95 8.95 -10.93
CA LYS A 103 -17.06 8.24 -11.57
C LYS A 103 -16.94 6.72 -11.41
N ASP A 104 -15.74 6.15 -11.60
CA ASP A 104 -15.55 4.70 -11.44
C ASP A 104 -15.69 4.27 -9.97
N THR A 105 -15.30 5.11 -9.02
CA THR A 105 -15.40 4.81 -7.59
C THR A 105 -16.84 4.89 -7.09
N GLN A 106 -17.65 5.81 -7.63
CA GLN A 106 -19.09 5.88 -7.37
C GLN A 106 -19.83 4.64 -7.89
N GLN A 107 -19.31 4.00 -8.95
CA GLN A 107 -19.95 2.83 -9.57
C GLN A 107 -19.44 1.50 -9.00
N TYR A 108 -18.17 1.42 -8.60
CA TYR A 108 -17.51 0.17 -8.28
C TYR A 108 -16.56 0.24 -7.09
N ILE A 109 -16.64 -0.79 -6.24
CA ILE A 109 -15.64 -1.05 -5.20
C ILE A 109 -14.66 -2.07 -5.76
N SER A 110 -13.38 -1.70 -5.88
CA SER A 110 -12.39 -2.52 -6.58
C SER A 110 -11.21 -2.90 -5.70
N PHE A 111 -10.68 -4.10 -5.92
CA PHE A 111 -9.53 -4.64 -5.20
C PHE A 111 -8.52 -5.27 -6.17
N TYR A 112 -7.24 -5.11 -5.88
CA TYR A 112 -6.22 -6.03 -6.37
C TYR A 112 -5.92 -7.07 -5.29
N ILE A 113 -6.00 -8.34 -5.65
CA ILE A 113 -5.73 -9.45 -4.74
C ILE A 113 -4.55 -10.26 -5.26
N LEU A 114 -3.47 -10.31 -4.48
CA LEU A 114 -2.39 -11.27 -4.67
C LEU A 114 -2.72 -12.54 -3.92
N ALA A 115 -2.98 -13.61 -4.67
CA ALA A 115 -3.29 -14.91 -4.09
C ALA A 115 -2.23 -15.95 -4.45
N HIS A 116 -1.79 -16.70 -3.45
CA HIS A 116 -0.98 -17.90 -3.64
C HIS A 116 -1.76 -19.09 -3.09
N GLN A 117 -1.87 -20.15 -3.89
CA GLN A 117 -2.31 -21.45 -3.43
C GLN A 117 -1.40 -22.56 -3.96
N PRO A 118 -1.23 -23.66 -3.21
CA PRO A 118 -0.65 -24.89 -3.72
C PRO A 118 -1.32 -25.38 -5.02
N ARG A 119 -0.51 -25.81 -5.99
CA ARG A 119 -0.97 -26.23 -7.34
C ARG A 119 -2.04 -27.33 -7.33
N TRP A 120 -2.04 -28.20 -6.31
CA TRP A 120 -2.95 -29.34 -6.21
C TRP A 120 -4.40 -28.95 -5.83
N MET A 121 -4.66 -27.70 -5.40
CA MET A 121 -6.02 -27.21 -5.14
C MET A 121 -6.75 -26.66 -6.37
N GLY A 122 -6.13 -26.71 -7.56
CA GLY A 122 -6.81 -26.29 -8.80
C GLY A 122 -6.81 -24.78 -9.03
N THR A 123 -7.97 -24.21 -9.37
CA THR A 123 -8.12 -22.77 -9.68
C THR A 123 -8.47 -21.98 -8.41
N ILE A 124 -7.84 -20.82 -8.19
CA ILE A 124 -8.04 -20.03 -6.96
C ILE A 124 -9.42 -19.34 -6.97
N PHE A 125 -9.70 -18.56 -8.02
CA PHE A 125 -10.91 -17.74 -8.15
C PHE A 125 -11.45 -17.76 -9.58
N GLY A 126 -12.69 -17.28 -9.75
CA GLY A 126 -13.27 -16.90 -11.05
C GLY A 126 -13.90 -18.04 -11.85
N LYS A 127 -13.70 -19.30 -11.44
CA LYS A 127 -14.35 -20.46 -12.05
C LYS A 127 -15.37 -21.08 -11.08
N PRO A 128 -16.41 -21.76 -11.59
CA PRO A 128 -17.41 -22.40 -10.74
C PRO A 128 -16.86 -23.53 -9.86
N ASP A 129 -15.72 -24.11 -10.24
CA ASP A 129 -14.97 -25.13 -9.48
C ASP A 129 -13.89 -24.52 -8.56
N ALA A 130 -13.85 -23.20 -8.41
CA ALA A 130 -12.87 -22.54 -7.56
C ALA A 130 -13.13 -22.87 -6.08
N GLU A 131 -12.06 -23.27 -5.38
CA GLU A 131 -12.12 -23.59 -3.95
C GLU A 131 -12.49 -22.37 -3.10
N TRP A 132 -12.03 -21.19 -3.53
CA TRP A 132 -12.24 -19.94 -2.81
C TRP A 132 -13.27 -19.05 -3.51
N ASN A 133 -14.18 -18.52 -2.71
CA ASN A 133 -15.19 -17.55 -3.08
C ASN A 133 -14.89 -16.21 -2.40
N LEU A 134 -15.17 -15.12 -3.13
CA LEU A 134 -15.02 -13.76 -2.64
C LEU A 134 -16.41 -13.19 -2.34
N LEU A 135 -16.54 -12.54 -1.19
CA LEU A 135 -17.75 -11.81 -0.79
C LEU A 135 -17.30 -10.50 -0.15
N LEU A 136 -17.99 -9.41 -0.46
CA LEU A 136 -17.79 -8.13 0.22
C LEU A 136 -18.89 -7.97 1.27
N ASP A 137 -18.51 -7.82 2.53
CA ASP A 137 -19.41 -7.57 3.64
C ASP A 137 -19.36 -6.08 4.00
N VAL A 138 -20.48 -5.38 3.82
CA VAL A 138 -20.67 -3.97 4.14
C VAL A 138 -21.84 -3.90 5.12
N ASN A 139 -21.59 -3.46 6.36
CA ASN A 139 -22.60 -3.38 7.42
C ASN A 139 -23.40 -4.68 7.65
N GLY A 140 -22.77 -5.86 7.48
CA GLY A 140 -23.42 -7.16 7.66
C GLY A 140 -24.11 -7.69 6.41
N VAL A 141 -24.22 -6.90 5.34
CA VAL A 141 -24.79 -7.30 4.06
C VAL A 141 -23.68 -7.82 3.14
N LYS A 142 -23.89 -9.03 2.58
CA LYS A 142 -22.88 -9.72 1.76
C LYS A 142 -23.18 -9.59 0.28
N HIS A 143 -22.25 -9.00 -0.45
CA HIS A 143 -22.32 -8.78 -1.89
C HIS A 143 -21.37 -9.73 -2.63
N LYS A 144 -21.84 -10.27 -3.76
CA LYS A 144 -21.03 -11.08 -4.67
C LYS A 144 -20.25 -10.16 -5.63
N PRO A 145 -19.05 -10.56 -6.07
CA PRO A 145 -18.30 -9.79 -7.06
C PRO A 145 -19.04 -9.79 -8.41
N LEU A 146 -19.00 -8.64 -9.10
CA LEU A 146 -19.45 -8.51 -10.48
C LEU A 146 -18.43 -9.11 -11.45
N GLU A 147 -17.15 -8.86 -11.18
CA GLU A 147 -16.05 -9.26 -12.04
C GLU A 147 -14.90 -9.79 -11.19
N VAL A 148 -14.35 -10.93 -11.61
CA VAL A 148 -13.11 -11.50 -11.07
C VAL A 148 -12.21 -11.82 -12.25
N LYS A 149 -11.31 -10.89 -12.57
CA LYS A 149 -10.40 -11.01 -13.70
C LYS A 149 -9.02 -11.40 -13.21
N LYS A 150 -8.44 -12.48 -13.75
CA LYS A 150 -7.03 -12.78 -13.58
C LYS A 150 -6.22 -11.79 -14.41
N ILE A 151 -5.20 -11.19 -13.81
CA ILE A 151 -4.32 -10.21 -14.45
C ILE A 151 -2.89 -10.76 -14.41
N ASP A 152 -2.18 -10.63 -15.52
CA ASP A 152 -0.76 -10.95 -15.58
C ASP A 152 0.07 -9.76 -15.06
N VAL A 153 1.28 -10.03 -14.57
CA VAL A 153 2.12 -9.00 -13.93
C VAL A 153 2.43 -7.84 -14.89
N GLU A 154 2.48 -8.11 -16.19
CA GLU A 154 2.75 -7.12 -17.25
C GLU A 154 1.58 -6.15 -17.47
N ASP A 155 0.35 -6.60 -17.22
CA ASP A 155 -0.87 -5.81 -17.36
C ASP A 155 -1.17 -4.99 -16.09
N LEU A 156 -0.52 -5.31 -14.97
CA LEU A 156 -0.66 -4.56 -13.73
C LEU A 156 0.13 -3.24 -13.84
N ASP A 157 -0.52 -2.14 -13.45
CA ASP A 157 0.17 -0.86 -13.34
C ASP A 157 1.39 -0.98 -12.42
N MET A 158 2.57 -0.59 -12.92
CA MET A 158 3.81 -0.63 -12.14
C MET A 158 3.71 0.13 -10.82
N THR A 159 2.85 1.14 -10.73
CA THR A 159 2.60 1.89 -9.50
C THR A 159 1.97 1.00 -8.43
N TYR A 160 0.94 0.24 -8.81
CA TYR A 160 0.30 -0.73 -7.91
C TYR A 160 1.22 -1.92 -7.60
N ALA A 161 2.00 -2.38 -8.58
CA ALA A 161 3.02 -3.40 -8.34
C ALA A 161 4.04 -2.94 -7.28
N GLY A 162 4.46 -1.67 -7.38
CA GLY A 162 5.30 -1.01 -6.39
C GLY A 162 4.70 -1.05 -4.99
N TYR A 163 3.42 -0.69 -4.83
CA TYR A 163 2.74 -0.71 -3.53
C TYR A 163 2.76 -2.07 -2.84
N PHE A 164 2.66 -3.17 -3.58
CA PHE A 164 2.77 -4.51 -2.99
C PHE A 164 4.19 -4.83 -2.49
N GLY A 165 5.22 -4.24 -3.09
CA GLY A 165 6.62 -4.45 -2.72
C GLY A 165 7.00 -5.93 -2.71
N GLU A 166 7.64 -6.38 -1.63
CA GLU A 166 8.06 -7.77 -1.44
C GLU A 166 6.89 -8.77 -1.39
N ARG A 167 5.66 -8.29 -1.19
CA ARG A 167 4.47 -9.16 -1.21
C ARG A 167 4.18 -9.64 -2.63
N LEU A 168 4.62 -8.93 -3.67
CA LEU A 168 4.49 -9.38 -5.05
C LEU A 168 5.64 -10.35 -5.36
N ASN A 169 5.31 -11.59 -5.70
CA ASN A 169 6.29 -12.60 -6.11
C ASN A 169 5.72 -13.51 -7.19
N ARG A 170 6.61 -14.22 -7.91
CA ARG A 170 6.25 -15.12 -9.01
C ARG A 170 5.32 -16.28 -8.64
N HIS A 171 5.16 -16.56 -7.35
CA HIS A 171 4.30 -17.65 -6.87
C HIS A 171 2.86 -17.18 -6.61
N LYS A 172 2.61 -15.87 -6.62
CA LYS A 172 1.29 -15.28 -6.46
C LYS A 172 0.70 -14.93 -7.83
N THR A 173 -0.60 -15.18 -7.96
CA THR A 173 -1.41 -14.72 -9.08
C THR A 173 -2.15 -13.46 -8.68
N ILE A 174 -2.24 -12.49 -9.59
CA ILE A 174 -2.95 -11.24 -9.38
C ILE A 174 -4.39 -11.40 -9.90
N PHE A 175 -5.34 -10.95 -9.09
CA PHE A 175 -6.74 -10.86 -9.47
C PHE A 175 -7.22 -9.42 -9.28
N PHE A 176 -7.96 -8.92 -10.27
CA PHE A 176 -8.73 -7.71 -10.15
C PHE A 176 -10.19 -8.07 -9.90
N VAL A 177 -10.73 -7.54 -8.81
CA VAL A 177 -12.04 -7.90 -8.31
C VAL A 177 -12.87 -6.63 -8.17
N ARG A 178 -14.07 -6.64 -8.74
CA ARG A 178 -15.02 -5.53 -8.67
C ARG A 178 -16.31 -5.97 -8.03
N PHE A 179 -16.83 -5.11 -7.17
CA PHE A 179 -18.19 -5.18 -6.63
C PHE A 179 -18.95 -3.94 -7.09
N ALA A 180 -20.27 -4.05 -7.21
CA ALA A 180 -21.11 -2.88 -7.41
C ALA A 180 -20.97 -1.97 -6.17
N ALA A 181 -20.81 -0.66 -6.36
CA ALA A 181 -20.89 0.30 -5.26
C ALA A 181 -22.33 0.75 -5.01
N THR A 182 -23.23 0.51 -5.96
CA THR A 182 -24.66 0.82 -5.87
C THR A 182 -25.50 -0.45 -5.97
N GLU A 183 -26.58 -0.49 -5.19
CA GLU A 183 -27.59 -1.54 -5.30
C GLU A 183 -28.45 -1.37 -6.56
N PRO A 184 -29.23 -2.39 -6.98
CA PRO A 184 -30.12 -2.28 -8.14
C PRO A 184 -31.13 -1.12 -8.07
N GLY A 185 -31.40 -0.58 -6.87
CA GLY A 185 -32.24 0.60 -6.67
C GLY A 185 -31.53 1.95 -6.84
N GLY A 186 -30.22 1.95 -7.11
CA GLY A 186 -29.40 3.15 -7.23
C GLY A 186 -28.88 3.71 -5.91
N GLU A 187 -29.21 3.08 -4.77
CA GLU A 187 -28.68 3.46 -3.46
C GLU A 187 -27.22 3.06 -3.34
N SER A 188 -26.38 3.96 -2.81
CA SER A 188 -24.96 3.70 -2.54
C SER A 188 -24.82 2.75 -1.37
N LEU A 189 -23.94 1.74 -1.50
CA LEU A 189 -23.58 0.83 -0.42
C LEU A 189 -22.90 1.54 0.76
N PHE A 190 -22.25 2.67 0.48
CA PHE A 190 -21.67 3.51 1.52
C PHE A 190 -22.71 4.49 2.03
N THR A 191 -23.28 4.19 3.19
CA THR A 191 -24.07 5.12 4.00
C THR A 191 -23.18 5.85 5.00
N PRO A 192 -23.62 7.00 5.57
CA PRO A 192 -22.90 7.66 6.66
C PRO A 192 -22.65 6.79 7.90
N GLU A 193 -23.44 5.72 8.06
CA GLU A 193 -23.33 4.72 9.14
C GLU A 193 -22.34 3.60 8.82
N THR A 194 -21.70 3.63 7.64
CA THR A 194 -20.75 2.59 7.25
C THR A 194 -19.41 2.81 7.94
N ASP A 195 -19.15 2.04 8.99
CA ASP A 195 -17.92 2.13 9.76
C ASP A 195 -16.78 1.30 9.16
N SER A 196 -17.10 0.22 8.44
CA SER A 196 -16.08 -0.68 7.91
C SER A 196 -16.55 -1.45 6.69
N ILE A 197 -15.58 -1.82 5.85
CA ILE A 197 -15.77 -2.80 4.78
C ILE A 197 -14.92 -4.03 5.06
N THR A 198 -15.46 -5.20 4.77
CA THR A 198 -14.76 -6.47 5.01
C THR A 198 -14.80 -7.36 3.77
N LEU A 199 -13.64 -7.63 3.18
CA LEU A 199 -13.50 -8.61 2.11
C LEU A 199 -13.36 -10.01 2.72
N CYS A 200 -14.39 -10.82 2.53
CA CYS A 200 -14.44 -12.21 2.98
C CYS A 200 -13.94 -13.15 1.87
N ILE A 201 -13.00 -14.01 2.22
CA ILE A 201 -12.45 -15.06 1.36
C ILE A 201 -12.85 -16.40 1.98
N ARG A 202 -13.72 -17.15 1.30
CA ARG A 202 -14.40 -18.33 1.87
C ARG A 202 -14.20 -19.58 1.01
N ALA A 203 -13.76 -20.66 1.63
CA ALA A 203 -13.81 -22.02 1.11
C ALA A 203 -14.88 -22.83 1.86
N LEU A 204 -15.08 -24.10 1.48
CA LEU A 204 -16.10 -24.96 2.11
C LEU A 204 -15.93 -25.10 3.63
N LYS A 205 -14.67 -25.22 4.10
CA LYS A 205 -14.34 -25.48 5.50
C LYS A 205 -13.65 -24.31 6.21
N ARG A 206 -13.34 -23.24 5.50
CA ARG A 206 -12.48 -22.15 5.99
C ARG A 206 -13.02 -20.80 5.53
N GLN A 207 -12.91 -19.79 6.37
CA GLN A 207 -13.24 -18.43 6.01
C GLN A 207 -12.21 -17.51 6.66
N VAL A 208 -11.79 -16.50 5.91
CA VAL A 208 -10.99 -15.39 6.43
C VAL A 208 -11.57 -14.06 5.98
N ALA A 209 -11.30 -13.02 6.76
CA ALA A 209 -11.79 -11.68 6.53
C ALA A 209 -10.62 -10.69 6.53
N LEU A 210 -10.65 -9.75 5.59
CA LEU A 210 -9.75 -8.61 5.51
C LEU A 210 -10.61 -7.36 5.69
N SER A 211 -10.40 -6.61 6.77
CA SER A 211 -11.25 -5.47 7.12
C SER A 211 -10.51 -4.15 7.06
N TRP A 212 -11.22 -3.12 6.60
CA TRP A 212 -10.77 -1.73 6.57
C TRP A 212 -11.78 -0.89 7.33
N GLN A 213 -11.29 -0.11 8.29
CA GLN A 213 -12.08 0.89 9.02
C GLN A 213 -12.21 2.13 8.14
N LEU A 214 -13.42 2.68 8.02
CA LEU A 214 -13.70 3.91 7.30
C LEU A 214 -13.74 5.04 8.33
N CYS A 215 -12.70 5.88 8.39
CA CYS A 215 -12.74 7.07 9.22
C CYS A 215 -13.59 8.14 8.52
N ASN A 216 -14.82 8.35 9.00
CA ASN A 216 -15.77 9.41 8.59
C ASN A 216 -16.33 9.31 7.15
N GLY A 217 -17.34 8.46 6.95
CA GLY A 217 -18.28 8.54 5.83
C GLY A 217 -17.76 8.12 4.44
N PRO A 218 -18.62 8.19 3.39
CA PRO A 218 -18.30 7.76 2.02
C PRO A 218 -17.21 8.63 1.36
N GLU A 219 -17.06 9.86 1.82
CA GLU A 219 -15.99 10.76 1.44
C GLU A 219 -14.75 10.45 2.28
N GLN A 220 -14.04 9.38 1.94
CA GLN A 220 -12.65 9.19 2.37
C GLN A 220 -11.76 10.24 1.71
N ILE A 221 -11.98 11.50 2.06
CA ILE A 221 -11.05 12.58 1.78
C ILE A 221 -9.89 12.31 2.72
N LEU A 222 -8.74 11.97 2.15
CA LEU A 222 -7.48 12.09 2.87
C LEU A 222 -7.52 13.44 3.57
N LEU A 223 -7.42 13.47 4.91
CA LEU A 223 -7.08 14.71 5.58
C LEU A 223 -5.92 15.31 4.76
N PRO A 224 -6.07 16.54 4.26
CA PRO A 224 -5.17 17.09 3.26
C PRO A 224 -3.76 16.83 3.74
N PHE A 225 -3.06 16.05 2.91
CA PHE A 225 -1.69 15.62 3.11
C PHE A 225 -0.91 16.75 3.77
N THR A 226 -0.57 16.59 5.05
CA THR A 226 0.44 17.43 5.65
C THR A 226 1.74 16.85 5.11
N PRO A 227 2.48 17.56 4.23
CA PRO A 227 3.69 17.01 3.65
C PRO A 227 4.64 16.60 4.77
N CYS A 228 4.82 15.29 4.96
CA CYS A 228 5.88 14.74 5.79
C CYS A 228 7.19 14.97 5.04
N GLY A 229 7.67 16.22 5.06
CA GLY A 229 8.80 16.65 4.24
C GLY A 229 8.57 18.02 3.62
N GLY A 230 8.30 19.02 4.44
CA GLY A 230 8.66 20.39 4.06
C GLY A 230 10.13 20.39 3.65
N GLY A 231 10.38 20.78 2.41
CA GLY A 231 11.70 20.68 1.78
C GLY A 231 12.80 21.28 2.65
N CYS A 232 14.01 20.74 2.49
CA CYS A 232 15.19 21.43 2.94
C CYS A 232 15.16 22.84 2.32
N ASN A 233 14.97 23.84 3.15
CA ASN A 233 15.28 25.21 2.81
C ASN A 233 16.74 25.28 2.31
N GLU A 234 16.99 26.16 1.33
CA GLU A 234 18.30 26.36 0.67
C GLU A 234 19.46 26.69 1.65
N SER A 235 19.17 26.84 2.94
CA SER A 235 20.11 27.10 4.03
C SER A 235 20.84 25.87 4.57
N GLY A 236 20.61 24.66 4.05
CA GLY A 236 21.35 23.45 4.45
C GLY A 236 21.24 23.07 5.94
N THR A 237 20.28 23.65 6.65
CA THR A 237 20.08 23.48 8.10
C THR A 237 18.90 22.56 8.33
N ARG A 238 19.15 21.37 8.87
CA ARG A 238 18.12 20.40 9.24
C ARG A 238 17.30 20.91 10.44
N ASN A 239 16.29 21.73 10.19
CA ASN A 239 15.25 22.02 11.18
C ASN A 239 14.01 21.20 10.86
N CYS A 240 14.03 19.91 11.23
CA CYS A 240 12.79 19.16 11.43
C CYS A 240 12.19 19.63 12.76
N GLY A 241 11.33 20.65 12.72
CA GLY A 241 10.55 21.04 13.89
C GLY A 241 9.64 19.89 14.38
N PRO A 242 9.20 19.92 15.65
CA PRO A 242 8.26 18.93 16.17
C PRO A 242 6.97 18.97 15.35
N CYS A 243 6.49 17.78 14.94
CA CYS A 243 5.20 17.59 14.29
C CYS A 243 4.06 18.09 15.20
N GLN A 244 3.71 19.37 15.08
CA GLN A 244 2.42 19.87 15.52
C GLN A 244 1.40 19.39 14.49
N LEU A 245 0.59 18.38 14.81
CA LEU A 245 -0.78 18.14 14.28
C LEU A 245 -1.32 16.76 14.69
N CYS A 246 -1.21 16.41 15.97
CA CYS A 246 -2.31 15.70 16.63
C CYS A 246 -2.91 16.70 17.64
N PRO A 247 -4.22 17.03 17.62
CA PRO A 247 -4.85 17.34 18.90
C PRO A 247 -4.65 16.11 19.77
N ALA A 248 -4.22 16.30 21.02
CA ALA A 248 -4.26 15.24 22.01
C ALA A 248 -5.73 14.92 22.29
N THR A 249 -6.35 14.10 21.45
CA THR A 249 -7.62 13.48 21.77
C THR A 249 -7.33 12.33 22.71
N ASP A 250 -7.63 12.59 23.98
CA ASP A 250 -7.80 11.60 25.05
C ASP A 250 -8.70 10.45 24.55
N CYS A 251 -8.09 9.39 24.02
CA CYS A 251 -8.71 8.07 23.93
C CYS A 251 -8.28 7.23 25.14
N GLY A 252 -8.47 7.77 26.35
CA GLY A 252 -8.07 7.13 27.60
C GLY A 252 -9.06 7.37 28.75
N ARG A 253 -9.74 6.29 29.14
CA ARG A 253 -10.42 6.03 30.44
C ARG A 253 -11.74 6.75 30.72
N GLU A 254 -12.84 6.00 30.57
CA GLU A 254 -13.75 5.71 31.69
C GLU A 254 -14.21 4.25 31.60
N ALA A 255 -13.44 3.35 32.22
CA ALA A 255 -13.99 2.08 32.70
C ALA A 255 -14.56 2.36 34.10
N GLY A 256 -15.81 2.81 34.15
CA GLY A 256 -16.59 2.88 35.38
C GLY A 256 -17.05 1.48 35.78
N LEU A 257 -16.31 0.87 36.71
CA LEU A 257 -16.83 -0.18 37.57
C LEU A 257 -17.85 0.46 38.53
N SER A 258 -19.12 0.09 38.44
CA SER A 258 -20.07 0.21 39.54
C SER A 258 -20.35 -1.19 40.09
N ILE A 259 -20.11 -1.31 41.40
CA ILE A 259 -20.55 -2.39 42.28
C ILE A 259 -22.05 -2.22 42.54
#